data_AF-W0RVD8-F1
#
_entry.id   AF-W0RVD8-F1
#
_cell.length_a   1.000
_cell.length_b   1.000
_cell.length_c   1.000
_cell.angle_alpha   90.00
_cell.angle_beta   90.00
_cell.angle_gamma   90.00
#
_symmetry.space_group_name_H-M   'P 1'
#
loop_
_entity.id
_entity.type
_entity.pdbx_description
1 polymer ?
#
loop_
_entity_poly.entity_id
_entity_poly.type
_entity_poly.pdbx_seq_one_letter_code
_entity_poly.pdbx_strand_id
1 'polypeptide(L)'
;MTALFTAVRVVLAVLALRGVRAAYVAFMALGLLYFPARVGFRLHPRACETALDARLAALSLGNHPHIVLFALCYVLSLPQFRGPRRWLCAGAATLVMGALVELAEGVTGQGHCRLRDLVPDATGAALGALVMLAWGGARDAVRVRVAARG
;
A
#
# COMPACT_ATOMS: atom_id res chain seq x y z
N MET A 1 5.24 -18.52 16.22
CA MET A 1 5.89 -17.74 15.14
C MET A 1 5.01 -16.62 14.58
N THR A 2 3.70 -16.81 14.42
CA THR A 2 2.77 -15.80 13.85
C THR A 2 2.67 -14.50 14.67
N ALA A 3 2.56 -14.58 15.99
CA ALA A 3 2.42 -13.39 16.85
C ALA A 3 3.63 -12.46 16.80
N LEU A 4 4.86 -13.01 16.85
CA LEU A 4 6.10 -12.23 16.75
C LEU A 4 6.20 -11.50 15.41
N PHE A 5 5.89 -12.19 14.31
CA PHE A 5 5.95 -11.61 12.98
C PHE A 5 4.94 -10.48 12.79
N THR A 6 3.72 -10.65 13.31
CA THR A 6 2.71 -9.59 13.35
C THR A 6 3.19 -8.40 14.19
N ALA A 7 3.74 -8.64 15.38
CA ALA A 7 4.25 -7.58 16.24
C ALA A 7 5.36 -6.77 15.56
N VAL A 8 6.32 -7.44 14.90
CA VAL A 8 7.38 -6.77 14.14
C VAL A 8 6.81 -5.89 13.04
N ARG A 9 5.82 -6.37 12.27
CA ARG A 9 5.17 -5.57 11.23
C ARG A 9 4.45 -4.35 11.78
N VAL A 10 3.75 -4.49 12.91
CA VAL A 10 3.08 -3.38 13.58
C VAL A 10 4.11 -2.33 14.05
N VAL A 11 5.20 -2.76 14.68
CA VAL A 11 6.27 -1.86 15.12
C VAL A 11 6.86 -1.09 13.93
N LEU A 12 7.19 -1.79 12.84
CA LEU A 12 7.73 -1.18 11.63
C LEU A 12 6.74 -0.20 11.00
N ALA A 13 5.44 -0.55 10.94
CA ALA A 13 4.40 0.34 10.43
C ALA A 13 4.27 1.62 11.27
N VAL A 14 4.27 1.50 12.60
CA VAL A 14 4.21 2.66 13.51
C VAL A 14 5.44 3.57 13.32
N LEU A 15 6.64 2.99 13.21
CA LEU A 15 7.86 3.75 12.95
C LEU A 15 7.85 4.40 11.55
N ALA A 16 7.34 3.70 10.54
CA ALA A 16 7.15 4.24 9.19
C ALA A 16 6.17 5.42 9.20
N LEU A 17 5.05 5.34 9.92
CA LEU A 17 4.11 6.46 10.08
C LEU A 17 4.75 7.68 10.75
N ARG A 18 5.78 7.47 11.58
CA ARG A 18 6.61 8.54 12.16
C ARG A 18 7.68 9.09 11.21
N GLY A 19 7.74 8.60 9.97
CA GLY A 19 8.71 9.02 8.96
C GLY A 19 10.07 8.34 9.04
N VAL A 20 10.21 7.24 9.80
CA VAL A 20 11.46 6.46 9.86
C VAL A 20 11.60 5.64 8.57
N ARG A 21 12.39 6.17 7.63
CA ARG A 21 12.56 5.60 6.28
C ARG A 21 13.05 4.15 6.28
N ALA A 22 13.98 3.80 7.18
CA ALA A 22 14.49 2.43 7.27
C ALA A 22 13.39 1.45 7.68
N ALA A 23 12.49 1.84 8.58
CA ALA A 23 11.35 1.01 8.99
C ALA A 23 10.34 0.84 7.85
N TYR A 24 10.10 1.91 7.07
CA TYR A 24 9.28 1.85 5.86
C TYR A 24 9.84 0.87 4.82
N VAL A 25 11.13 0.98 4.50
CA VAL A 25 11.80 0.07 3.55
C VAL A 25 11.75 -1.37 4.05
N ALA A 26 12.05 -1.59 5.33
CA ALA A 26 11.97 -2.93 5.93
C ALA A 26 10.55 -3.50 5.90
N PHE A 27 9.52 -2.68 6.15
CA PHE A 27 8.12 -3.08 6.06
C PHE A 27 7.76 -3.54 4.64
N MET A 28 8.11 -2.75 3.61
CA MET A 28 7.85 -3.10 2.21
C MET A 28 8.62 -4.36 1.79
N ALA A 29 9.89 -4.47 2.16
CA ALA A 29 10.70 -5.64 1.87
C ALA A 29 10.14 -6.92 2.53
N LEU A 30 9.69 -6.86 3.79
CA LEU A 30 9.02 -7.98 4.46
C LEU A 30 7.67 -8.33 3.84
N GLY A 31 7.00 -7.36 3.22
CA GLY A 31 5.81 -7.60 2.40
C GLY A 31 6.14 -8.43 1.16
N LEU A 32 7.16 -8.02 0.40
CA LEU A 32 7.58 -8.74 -0.82
C LEU A 32 8.21 -10.10 -0.52
N LEU A 33 9.00 -10.22 0.54
CA LEU A 33 9.62 -11.49 0.96
C LEU A 33 8.61 -12.53 1.42
N TYR A 34 7.38 -12.13 1.75
CA TYR A 34 6.32 -13.07 2.09
C TYR A 34 6.08 -14.09 0.97
N PHE A 35 5.98 -13.65 -0.28
CA PHE A 35 5.68 -14.51 -1.43
C PHE A 35 6.73 -15.62 -1.62
N PRO A 36 8.04 -15.34 -1.79
CA PRO A 36 9.05 -16.38 -1.95
C PRO A 36 9.19 -17.24 -0.68
N ALA A 37 9.07 -16.66 0.52
CA ALA A 37 9.14 -17.44 1.76
C ALA A 37 8.00 -18.47 1.87
N ARG A 38 6.78 -18.13 1.40
CA ARG A 38 5.62 -19.04 1.42
C ARG A 38 5.76 -20.23 0.50
N VAL A 39 6.50 -20.10 -0.59
CA VAL A 39 6.83 -21.21 -1.51
C VAL A 39 8.17 -21.87 -1.19
N GLY A 40 8.77 -21.58 -0.02
CA GLY A 40 10.06 -22.15 0.39
C GLY A 40 11.20 -21.75 -0.55
N PHE A 41 11.12 -20.56 -1.15
CA PHE A 41 12.04 -20.03 -2.16
C PHE A 41 12.14 -20.87 -3.44
N ARG A 42 11.18 -21.78 -3.68
CA ARG A 42 11.05 -22.53 -4.93
C ARG A 42 10.16 -21.77 -5.90
N LEU A 43 10.78 -21.00 -6.78
CA LEU A 43 10.08 -20.16 -7.75
C LEU A 43 9.49 -21.01 -8.87
N HIS A 44 8.22 -20.77 -9.18
CA HIS A 44 7.50 -21.41 -10.30
C HIS A 44 6.87 -20.32 -11.16
N PRO A 45 7.67 -19.66 -12.03
CA PRO A 45 7.20 -18.50 -12.77
C PRO A 45 5.98 -18.83 -13.64
N ARG A 46 4.98 -17.96 -13.61
CA ARG A 46 3.79 -18.00 -14.48
C ARG A 46 3.63 -16.66 -15.17
N ALA A 47 3.18 -16.69 -16.43
CA ALA A 47 2.88 -15.48 -17.17
C ALA A 47 1.70 -14.74 -16.51
N CYS A 48 1.83 -13.44 -16.36
CA CYS A 48 0.79 -12.58 -15.80
C CYS A 48 -0.34 -12.36 -16.81
N GLU A 49 -1.58 -12.32 -16.32
CA GLU A 49 -2.74 -11.94 -17.13
C GLU A 49 -2.67 -10.43 -17.42
N THR A 50 -2.31 -10.07 -18.64
CA THR A 50 -2.16 -8.67 -19.08
C THR A 50 -3.43 -8.08 -19.72
N ALA A 51 -4.51 -8.87 -19.78
CA ALA A 51 -5.78 -8.43 -20.34
C ALA A 51 -6.39 -7.29 -19.49
N LEU A 52 -6.43 -6.10 -20.07
CA LEU A 52 -7.05 -4.91 -19.50
C LEU A 52 -8.31 -4.56 -20.28
N ASP A 53 -9.44 -5.11 -19.83
CA ASP A 53 -10.76 -4.78 -20.34
C ASP A 53 -11.52 -3.94 -19.30
N ALA A 54 -12.32 -2.96 -19.73
CA ALA A 54 -13.02 -2.06 -18.82
C ALA A 54 -14.01 -2.79 -17.90
N ARG A 55 -14.65 -3.87 -18.38
CA ARG A 55 -15.54 -4.71 -17.57
C ARG A 55 -14.74 -5.50 -16.54
N LEU A 56 -13.58 -6.04 -16.93
CA LEU A 56 -12.69 -6.75 -16.00
C LEU A 56 -12.10 -5.81 -14.94
N ALA A 57 -11.76 -4.58 -15.32
CA ALA A 57 -11.32 -3.55 -14.38
C ALA A 57 -12.42 -3.20 -13.37
N ALA A 58 -13.66 -3.00 -13.83
CA ALA A 58 -14.80 -2.74 -12.95
C ALA A 58 -15.09 -3.92 -12.01
N LEU A 59 -14.98 -5.17 -12.50
CA LEU A 59 -15.12 -6.36 -11.66
C LEU A 59 -14.00 -6.47 -10.61
N SER A 60 -12.79 -6.03 -10.93
CA SER A 60 -11.64 -6.07 -10.00
C SER A 60 -11.80 -5.10 -8.83
N LEU A 61 -12.67 -4.09 -8.93
CA LEU A 61 -13.04 -3.25 -7.79
C LEU A 61 -13.79 -4.01 -6.69
N GLY A 62 -14.29 -5.22 -6.97
CA GLY A 62 -14.80 -6.14 -5.94
C GLY A 62 -13.70 -6.69 -5.02
N ASN A 63 -12.42 -6.49 -5.34
CA ASN A 63 -11.29 -6.91 -4.51
C ASN A 63 -11.02 -5.92 -3.36
N HIS A 64 -11.96 -5.88 -2.41
CA HIS A 64 -11.88 -5.02 -1.23
C HIS A 64 -10.59 -5.21 -0.42
N PRO A 65 -10.02 -6.42 -0.25
CA PRO A 65 -8.73 -6.59 0.42
C PRO A 65 -7.59 -5.79 -0.22
N HIS A 66 -7.47 -5.76 -1.55
CA HIS A 66 -6.47 -4.93 -2.25
C HIS A 66 -6.73 -3.46 -1.97
N ILE A 67 -7.97 -3.00 -2.13
CA ILE A 67 -8.33 -1.59 -1.91
C ILE A 67 -7.91 -1.13 -0.51
N VAL A 68 -8.25 -1.91 0.54
CA VAL A 68 -7.89 -1.58 1.91
C VAL A 68 -6.38 -1.61 2.12
N LEU A 69 -5.69 -2.64 1.62
CA LEU A 69 -4.25 -2.79 1.78
C LEU A 69 -3.48 -1.63 1.13
N PHE A 70 -3.87 -1.24 -0.07
CA PHE A 70 -3.22 -0.15 -0.81
C PHE A 70 -3.60 1.24 -0.29
N ALA A 71 -4.78 1.40 0.32
CA ALA A 71 -5.08 2.59 1.11
C ALA A 71 -4.14 2.75 2.31
N LEU A 72 -3.90 1.67 3.05
CA LEU A 72 -2.94 1.67 4.17
C LEU A 72 -1.50 1.89 3.69
N CYS A 73 -1.12 1.27 2.56
CA CYS A 73 0.18 1.47 1.93
C CYS A 73 0.40 2.95 1.56
N TYR A 74 -0.62 3.62 1.03
CA TYR A 74 -0.57 5.06 0.74
C TYR A 74 -0.34 5.89 2.01
N VAL A 75 -1.11 5.63 3.06
CA VAL A 75 -0.98 6.33 4.35
C VAL A 75 0.42 6.14 4.94
N LEU A 76 1.00 4.93 4.83
CA LEU A 76 2.37 4.63 5.26
C LEU A 76 3.44 5.33 4.41
N SER A 77 3.17 5.50 3.12
CA SER A 77 4.09 6.11 2.15
C SER A 77 4.14 7.64 2.28
N LEU A 78 3.03 8.28 2.63
CA LEU A 78 2.92 9.74 2.64
C LEU A 78 3.95 10.46 3.53
N PRO A 79 4.26 10.01 4.77
CA PRO A 79 5.29 10.62 5.61
C PRO A 79 6.72 10.52 5.08
N GLN A 80 6.99 9.63 4.10
CA GLN A 80 8.35 9.41 3.59
C GLN A 80 8.83 10.52 2.65
N PHE A 81 7.88 11.22 2.03
CA PHE A 81 8.11 12.25 1.02
C PHE A 81 7.89 13.65 1.60
N ARG A 82 8.68 14.62 1.12
CA ARG A 82 8.60 16.03 1.53
C ARG A 82 8.25 16.92 0.33
N GLY A 83 7.77 18.13 0.62
CA GLY A 83 7.46 19.13 -0.40
C GLY A 83 6.08 18.98 -1.06
N PRO A 84 5.79 19.81 -2.07
CA PRO A 84 4.45 19.92 -2.66
C PRO A 84 4.00 18.66 -3.40
N ARG A 85 4.95 17.86 -3.91
CA ARG A 85 4.68 16.62 -4.66
C ARG A 85 4.53 15.38 -3.78
N ARG A 86 4.59 15.50 -2.45
CA ARG A 86 4.60 14.33 -1.54
C ARG A 86 3.41 13.38 -1.76
N TRP A 87 2.23 13.92 -2.07
CA TRP A 87 1.01 13.14 -2.32
C TRP A 87 1.11 12.31 -3.60
N LEU A 88 1.69 12.88 -4.65
CA LEU A 88 1.94 12.19 -5.91
C LEU A 88 3.03 11.14 -5.75
N CYS A 89 4.12 11.46 -5.04
CA CYS A 89 5.19 10.50 -4.77
C CYS A 89 4.70 9.31 -3.92
N ALA A 90 3.84 9.55 -2.94
CA ALA A 90 3.21 8.49 -2.14
C ALA A 90 2.29 7.60 -3.00
N GLY A 91 1.52 8.20 -3.90
CA GLY A 91 0.69 7.48 -4.86
C GLY A 91 1.53 6.61 -5.79
N ALA A 92 2.59 7.19 -6.37
CA ALA A 92 3.53 6.47 -7.23
C ALA A 92 4.20 5.31 -6.47
N ALA A 93 4.68 5.53 -5.24
CA ALA A 93 5.27 4.47 -4.42
C ALA A 93 4.28 3.33 -4.12
N THR A 94 3.01 3.67 -3.88
CA THR A 94 1.93 2.71 -3.63
C THR A 94 1.65 1.86 -4.88
N LEU A 95 1.57 2.47 -6.06
CA LEU A 95 1.39 1.76 -7.33
C LEU A 95 2.60 0.91 -7.71
N VAL A 96 3.82 1.39 -7.46
CA VAL A 96 5.05 0.60 -7.63
C VAL A 96 5.01 -0.63 -6.73
N MET A 97 4.58 -0.48 -5.47
CA MET A 97 4.41 -1.62 -4.58
C MET A 97 3.36 -2.62 -5.12
N GLY A 98 2.26 -2.14 -5.69
CA GLY A 98 1.24 -2.97 -6.34
C GLY A 98 1.81 -3.79 -7.49
N ALA A 99 2.52 -3.14 -8.40
CA ALA A 99 3.20 -3.81 -9.50
C ALA A 99 4.24 -4.84 -8.99
N LEU A 100 4.97 -4.53 -7.93
CA LEU A 100 5.93 -5.46 -7.32
C LEU A 100 5.25 -6.67 -6.67
N VAL A 101 4.07 -6.50 -6.09
CA VAL A 101 3.25 -7.61 -5.56
C VAL A 101 2.82 -8.53 -6.70
N GLU A 102 2.24 -7.99 -7.76
CA GLU A 102 1.85 -8.78 -8.95
C GLU A 102 3.05 -9.54 -9.54
N LEU A 103 4.19 -8.87 -9.70
CA LEU A 103 5.42 -9.52 -10.15
C LEU A 103 5.89 -10.63 -9.20
N ALA A 104 5.80 -10.41 -7.88
CA ALA A 104 6.15 -11.42 -6.89
C ALA A 104 5.23 -12.64 -6.99
N GLU A 105 3.92 -12.44 -7.20
CA GLU A 105 2.96 -13.52 -7.46
C GLU A 105 3.30 -14.28 -8.74
N GLY A 106 3.61 -13.55 -9.83
CA GLY A 106 4.00 -14.13 -11.12
C GLY A 106 5.27 -14.98 -11.02
N VAL A 107 6.32 -14.47 -10.38
CA VAL A 107 7.62 -15.18 -10.22
C VAL A 107 7.50 -16.40 -9.31
N THR A 108 6.70 -16.30 -8.25
CA THR A 108 6.56 -17.41 -7.28
C THR A 108 5.51 -18.43 -7.69
N GLY A 109 4.59 -18.07 -8.59
CA GLY A 109 3.41 -18.87 -8.93
C GLY A 109 2.38 -18.91 -7.81
N GLN A 110 2.52 -18.07 -6.78
CA GLN A 110 1.63 -17.96 -5.64
C GLN A 110 0.67 -16.79 -5.86
N GLY A 111 -0.64 -17.05 -5.88
CA GLY A 111 -1.64 -16.03 -6.15
C GLY A 111 -2.05 -16.00 -7.63
N HIS A 112 -2.57 -14.87 -8.09
CA HIS A 112 -3.04 -14.67 -9.45
C HIS A 112 -2.45 -13.39 -10.02
N CYS A 113 -1.28 -13.47 -10.65
CA CYS A 113 -0.68 -12.31 -11.29
C CYS A 113 -1.60 -11.75 -12.40
N ARG A 114 -2.20 -10.60 -12.15
CA ARG A 114 -3.23 -9.95 -12.97
C ARG A 114 -2.96 -8.46 -13.02
N LEU A 115 -2.64 -7.97 -14.21
CA LEU A 115 -2.37 -6.54 -14.40
C LEU A 115 -3.56 -5.65 -14.01
N ARG A 116 -4.79 -6.16 -14.13
CA ARG A 116 -6.01 -5.46 -13.71
C ARG A 116 -6.12 -5.21 -12.21
N ASP A 117 -5.37 -5.92 -11.37
CA ASP A 117 -5.36 -5.71 -9.92
C ASP A 117 -4.62 -4.39 -9.53
N LEU A 118 -3.92 -3.75 -10.48
CA LEU A 118 -3.49 -2.35 -10.30
C LEU A 118 -4.65 -1.35 -10.18
N VAL A 119 -5.85 -1.69 -10.65
CA VAL A 119 -7.04 -0.84 -10.56
C VAL A 119 -7.55 -0.71 -9.10
N PRO A 120 -7.79 -1.81 -8.36
CA PRO A 120 -8.09 -1.71 -6.94
C PRO A 120 -6.93 -1.10 -6.14
N ASP A 121 -5.67 -1.30 -6.54
CA ASP A 121 -4.52 -0.66 -5.88
C ASP A 121 -4.56 0.87 -6.03
N ALA A 122 -4.82 1.36 -7.25
CA ALA A 122 -4.99 2.78 -7.52
C ALA A 122 -6.19 3.38 -6.78
N THR A 123 -7.28 2.62 -6.69
CA THR A 123 -8.49 3.01 -5.95
C THR A 123 -8.20 3.09 -4.44
N GLY A 124 -7.47 2.11 -3.90
CA GLY A 124 -6.98 2.13 -2.53
C GLY A 124 -6.12 3.37 -2.26
N ALA A 125 -5.14 3.65 -3.13
CA ALA A 125 -4.30 4.84 -3.02
C ALA A 125 -5.12 6.14 -3.00
N ALA A 126 -6.11 6.26 -3.89
CA ALA A 126 -7.01 7.42 -3.93
C ALA A 126 -7.84 7.55 -2.64
N LEU A 127 -8.38 6.45 -2.11
CA LEU A 127 -9.10 6.45 -0.83
C LEU A 127 -8.18 6.84 0.34
N GLY A 128 -6.96 6.32 0.38
CA GLY A 128 -5.96 6.69 1.38
C GLY A 128 -5.64 8.19 1.33
N ALA A 129 -5.53 8.76 0.13
CA ALA A 129 -5.34 10.20 -0.05
C ALA A 129 -6.55 11.00 0.47
N LEU A 130 -7.77 10.60 0.14
CA LEU A 130 -9.00 11.25 0.62
C LEU A 130 -9.09 11.24 2.14
N VAL A 131 -8.81 10.11 2.79
CA VAL A 131 -8.78 9.99 4.25
C VAL A 131 -7.78 10.96 4.86
N MET A 132 -6.57 11.05 4.31
CA MET A 132 -5.52 11.93 4.84
C MET A 132 -5.84 13.41 4.62
N LEU A 133 -6.50 13.77 3.51
CA LEU A 133 -6.98 15.14 3.27
C LEU A 133 -8.07 15.53 4.27
N ALA A 134 -9.06 14.66 4.47
CA ALA A 134 -10.13 14.87 5.45
C ALA A 134 -9.58 14.99 6.88
N TRP A 135 -8.61 14.14 7.24
CA TRP A 135 -7.95 14.18 8.54
C TRP A 135 -7.15 15.47 8.75
N GLY A 136 -6.41 15.92 7.74
CA GLY A 136 -5.68 17.19 7.78
C GLY A 136 -6.62 18.38 8.03
N GLY A 137 -7.68 18.49 7.23
CA GLY A 137 -8.69 19.54 7.38
C GLY A 137 -9.38 19.52 8.75
N ALA A 138 -9.72 18.34 9.27
CA ALA A 138 -10.31 18.20 10.60
C ALA A 138 -9.36 18.68 11.71
N ARG A 139 -8.05 18.37 11.61
CA ARG A 139 -7.05 18.84 12.58
C ARG A 139 -6.90 20.35 12.59
N ASP A 140 -6.88 20.96 11.41
CA ASP A 140 -6.73 22.41 11.28
C ASP A 140 -7.99 23.14 11.80
N ALA A 141 -9.19 22.62 11.49
CA ALA A 141 -10.44 23.14 12.03
C ALA A 141 -10.50 23.09 13.57
N VAL A 142 -10.01 22.00 14.19
CA VAL A 142 -9.92 21.88 15.65
C VAL A 142 -8.94 22.90 16.23
N ARG A 143 -7.77 23.08 15.61
CA ARG A 143 -6.76 24.06 16.07
C ARG A 143 -7.29 25.49 16.06
N VAL A 144 -7.99 25.89 15.00
CA VAL A 144 -8.61 27.22 14.89
C VAL A 144 -9.65 27.43 15.98
N ARG A 145 -10.51 26.44 16.26
CA ARG A 145 -11.53 26.53 17.33
C ARG A 145 -10.92 26.66 18.72
N VAL A 146 -9.81 26.00 19.00
CA VAL A 146 -9.11 26.11 20.30
C VAL A 146 -8.47 27.48 20.45
N ALA A 147 -7.81 27.99 19.41
CA ALA A 147 -7.19 29.32 19.42
C ALA A 147 -8.22 30.46 19.58
N ALA A 148 -9.45 30.29 19.09
CA ALA A 148 -10.52 31.27 19.23
C ALA A 148 -11.20 31.28 20.63
N ARG A 149 -10.87 30.32 21.51
CA ARG A 149 -11.46 30.18 22.85
C ARG A 149 -10.50 30.52 23.99
N GLY A 150 -9.22 30.79 23.71
CA GLY A 150 -8.22 31.22 24.67
C GLY A 150 -7.88 32.69 24.47
#